data_AF-A0A7G1KIB5-F1
#
_entry.id   AF-A0A7G1KIB5-F1
#
_cell.length_a   1.000
_cell.length_b   1.000
_cell.length_c   1.000
_cell.angle_alpha   90.00
_cell.angle_beta   90.00
_cell.angle_gamma   90.00
#
_symmetry.space_group_name_H-M   'P 1'
#
loop_
_entity.id
_entity.type
_entity.pdbx_description
1 polymer ?
#
loop_
_entity_poly.entity_id
_entity_poly.type
_entity_poly.pdbx_seq_one_letter_code
_entity_poly.pdbx_strand_id
1 'polypeptide(L)'
;MLLIGFAEGLGAAKTYAAKAGYHVDANRELLGLGAANLGSGLASGMVVNGSLSKTAVNGSAGAKTQVSGLVVAALTVLTLLLLTGLFEQLPEATLAGVVIAAVIELVDIGALRRLYRVWTERLGAIYGRSARADFLAALAAMAGVLLFDTLPGLLIGIGISMLLLVYRTSRPHVAPLVKQGTLWLDADRHPDLRQRPDLLVVRVESGLYFANADHVRDRIEHLCTARTALVVLDAETSPTIDVTAAAVLADLRDTLARGGIEFRIARSIGQFGDALGAAQDGTPIGVYPTVAAAVADLPGEGS
;
A
#
# COMPACT_ATOMS: atom_id res chain seq x y z
N MET A 1 24.50 7.74 -5.71
CA MET A 1 25.01 6.45 -5.18
C MET A 1 24.59 6.20 -3.75
N LEU A 2 24.80 7.12 -2.80
CA LEU A 2 24.44 6.89 -1.38
C LEU A 2 22.96 6.52 -1.16
N LEU A 3 22.01 7.24 -1.77
CA LEU A 3 20.57 6.95 -1.61
C LEU A 3 20.18 5.55 -2.14
N ILE A 4 20.79 5.15 -3.25
CA ILE A 4 20.55 3.85 -3.92
C ILE A 4 21.13 2.73 -3.06
N GLY A 5 22.40 2.90 -2.66
CA GLY A 5 23.06 1.94 -1.80
C GLY A 5 22.34 1.79 -0.46
N PHE A 6 21.89 2.89 0.13
CA PHE A 6 21.08 2.88 1.35
C PHE A 6 19.74 2.17 1.13
N ALA A 7 19.03 2.44 0.03
CA ALA A 7 17.76 1.77 -0.26
C ALA A 7 17.93 0.25 -0.44
N GLU A 8 18.96 -0.18 -1.19
CA GLU A 8 19.32 -1.59 -1.37
C GLU A 8 19.71 -2.25 -0.04
N GLY A 9 20.60 -1.61 0.72
CA GLY A 9 21.11 -2.11 2.00
C GLY A 9 20.03 -2.16 3.09
N LEU A 10 19.13 -1.17 3.13
CA LEU A 10 18.03 -1.14 4.10
C LEU A 10 16.97 -2.18 3.78
N GLY A 11 16.65 -2.38 2.49
CA GLY A 11 15.76 -3.44 2.04
C GLY A 11 16.26 -4.82 2.49
N ALA A 12 17.54 -5.09 2.22
CA ALA A 12 18.25 -6.27 2.69
C ALA A 12 18.17 -6.44 4.21
N ALA A 13 18.55 -5.40 4.96
CA ALA A 13 18.57 -5.43 6.42
C ALA A 13 17.19 -5.75 7.00
N LYS A 14 16.12 -5.17 6.45
CA LYS A 14 14.73 -5.45 6.86
C LYS A 14 14.33 -6.90 6.58
N THR A 15 14.73 -7.47 5.44
CA THR A 15 14.45 -8.87 5.12
C THR A 15 15.14 -9.83 6.10
N TYR A 16 16.41 -9.58 6.43
CA TYR A 16 17.14 -10.39 7.42
C TYR A 16 16.59 -10.19 8.84
N ALA A 17 16.24 -8.97 9.21
CA ALA A 17 15.63 -8.64 10.49
C ALA A 17 14.30 -9.37 10.70
N ALA A 18 13.45 -9.42 9.66
CA ALA A 18 12.21 -10.17 9.68
C ALA A 18 12.45 -11.69 9.84
N LYS A 19 13.47 -12.26 9.19
CA LYS A 19 13.83 -13.68 9.33
C LYS A 19 14.36 -14.03 10.73
N ALA A 20 15.13 -13.13 11.34
CA ALA A 20 15.79 -13.34 12.63
C ALA A 20 15.00 -12.78 13.83
N GLY A 21 13.87 -12.11 13.61
CA GLY A 21 13.00 -11.60 14.67
C GLY A 21 13.50 -10.36 15.39
N TYR A 22 14.30 -9.50 14.75
CA TYR A 22 14.76 -8.22 15.32
C TYR A 22 14.26 -7.03 14.51
N HIS A 23 14.42 -5.82 15.06
CA HIS A 23 14.02 -4.57 14.40
C HIS A 23 15.22 -3.77 13.90
N VAL A 24 15.06 -3.10 12.74
CA VAL A 24 16.08 -2.24 12.13
C VAL A 24 15.59 -0.80 12.15
N ASP A 25 16.38 0.08 12.77
CA ASP A 25 16.15 1.52 12.74
C ASP A 25 16.85 2.14 11.52
N ALA A 26 16.04 2.64 10.58
CA ALA A 26 16.54 3.22 9.34
C ALA A 26 17.43 4.46 9.56
N ASN A 27 17.15 5.27 10.58
CA ASN A 27 17.95 6.46 10.88
C ASN A 27 19.35 6.06 11.38
N ARG A 28 19.42 5.01 12.21
CA ARG A 28 20.69 4.48 12.71
C ARG A 28 21.52 3.83 11.61
N GLU A 29 20.88 3.08 10.71
CA GLU A 29 21.56 2.53 9.52
C GLU A 29 22.10 3.65 8.62
N LEU A 30 21.33 4.72 8.39
CA LEU A 30 21.77 5.84 7.56
C LEU A 30 22.98 6.56 8.18
N LEU A 31 22.95 6.80 9.50
CA LEU A 31 24.08 7.38 10.24
C LEU A 31 25.32 6.46 10.19
N GLY A 32 25.14 5.15 10.40
CA GLY A 32 26.22 4.17 10.32
C GLY A 32 26.86 4.12 8.93
N LEU A 33 26.04 4.07 7.89
CA LEU A 33 26.49 4.09 6.50
C LEU A 33 27.21 5.41 6.15
N GLY A 34 26.70 6.54 6.64
CA GLY A 34 27.33 7.85 6.48
C GLY A 34 28.70 7.92 7.15
N ALA A 35 28.81 7.47 8.40
CA ALA A 35 30.08 7.39 9.13
C ALA A 35 31.09 6.45 8.45
N ALA A 36 30.64 5.29 7.97
CA ALA A 36 31.48 4.36 7.24
C ALA A 36 32.02 4.97 5.92
N ASN A 37 31.18 5.69 5.18
CA ASN A 37 31.59 6.35 3.95
C ASN A 37 32.52 7.55 4.19
N LEU A 38 32.31 8.30 5.28
CA LEU A 38 33.27 9.34 5.70
C LEU A 38 34.63 8.73 6.03
N GLY A 39 34.66 7.67 6.83
CA GLY A 39 35.88 6.93 7.14
C GLY A 39 36.58 6.39 5.90
N SER A 40 35.81 5.82 4.96
CA SER A 40 36.33 5.34 3.67
C SER A 40 36.94 6.48 2.85
N GLY A 41 36.23 7.60 2.72
CA GLY A 41 36.72 8.77 1.99
C GLY A 41 38.02 9.34 2.56
N LEU A 42 38.15 9.42 3.89
CA LEU A 42 39.38 9.84 4.57
C LEU A 42 40.56 8.89 4.33
N ALA A 43 40.28 7.60 4.13
CA ALA A 43 41.27 6.58 3.81
C ALA A 43 41.51 6.41 2.29
N SER A 44 41.02 7.32 1.45
CA SER A 44 41.05 7.21 -0.02
C SER A 44 40.38 5.94 -0.57
N GLY A 45 39.39 5.43 0.15
CA GLY A 45 38.60 4.26 -0.20
C GLY A 45 37.42 4.60 -1.12
N MET A 46 36.80 3.54 -1.66
CA MET A 46 35.57 3.65 -2.46
C MET A 46 34.33 3.76 -1.58
N VAL A 47 33.19 4.10 -2.18
CA VAL A 47 31.88 4.11 -1.52
C VAL A 47 31.60 2.72 -0.92
N VAL A 48 31.27 2.69 0.36
CA VAL A 48 30.97 1.47 1.11
C VAL A 48 29.46 1.33 1.24
N ASN A 49 28.96 0.11 1.05
CA ASN A 49 27.56 -0.23 1.28
C ASN A 49 27.41 -1.59 1.95
N GLY A 50 26.22 -1.86 2.52
CA GLY A 50 25.85 -3.18 3.00
C GLY A 50 25.87 -4.20 1.85
N SER A 51 26.57 -5.32 2.05
CA SER A 51 26.63 -6.40 1.06
C SER A 51 25.67 -7.52 1.42
N LEU A 52 24.62 -7.66 0.61
CA LEU A 52 23.63 -8.74 0.71
C LEU A 52 24.27 -10.12 0.76
N SER A 53 25.15 -10.43 -0.19
CA SER A 53 25.84 -11.71 -0.27
C SER A 53 26.70 -12.00 0.97
N LYS A 54 27.46 -11.01 1.48
CA LYS A 54 28.29 -11.21 2.67
C LYS A 54 27.45 -11.41 3.93
N THR A 55 26.36 -10.64 4.07
CA THR A 55 25.41 -10.79 5.18
C THR A 55 24.70 -12.14 5.14
N ALA A 56 24.36 -12.64 3.95
CA ALA A 56 23.76 -13.96 3.76
C ALA A 56 24.67 -15.08 4.27
N VAL A 57 25.90 -15.11 3.77
CA VAL A 57 26.92 -16.09 4.17
C VAL A 57 27.24 -15.98 5.66
N ASN A 58 27.34 -14.76 6.19
CA ASN A 58 27.63 -14.54 7.60
C ASN A 58 26.49 -15.02 8.51
N GLY A 59 25.24 -14.78 8.09
CA GLY A 59 24.05 -15.25 8.79
C GLY A 59 23.92 -16.78 8.74
N SER A 60 24.15 -17.42 7.59
CA SER A 60 24.10 -18.88 7.46
C SER A 60 25.23 -19.58 8.22
N ALA A 61 26.39 -18.92 8.37
CA ALA A 61 27.48 -19.37 9.25
C ALA A 61 27.18 -19.21 10.76
N GLY A 62 26.02 -18.66 11.13
CA GLY A 62 25.56 -18.57 12.53
C GLY A 62 26.03 -17.33 13.28
N ALA A 63 26.44 -16.26 12.59
CA ALA A 63 26.82 -15.01 13.24
C ALA A 63 25.63 -14.35 13.96
N LYS A 64 25.83 -14.02 15.24
CA LYS A 64 24.79 -13.41 16.11
C LYS A 64 25.11 -11.99 16.55
N THR A 65 26.35 -11.53 16.35
CA THR A 65 26.82 -10.22 16.83
C THR A 65 27.65 -9.50 15.76
N GLN A 66 27.75 -8.18 15.89
CA GLN A 66 28.56 -7.34 15.01
C GLN A 66 30.08 -7.62 15.10
N VAL A 67 30.51 -8.40 16.11
CA VAL A 67 31.89 -8.88 16.24
C VAL A 67 32.31 -9.68 15.01
N SER A 68 31.39 -10.40 14.36
CA SER A 68 31.70 -11.10 13.11
C SER A 68 32.21 -10.14 12.03
N GLY A 69 31.63 -8.93 11.92
CA GLY A 69 32.09 -7.90 10.98
C GLY A 69 33.52 -7.44 11.27
N LEU A 70 33.87 -7.30 12.55
CA LEU A 70 35.23 -6.93 12.97
C LEU A 70 36.24 -8.03 12.67
N VAL A 71 35.88 -9.29 12.89
CA VAL A 71 36.72 -10.45 12.53
C VAL A 71 36.95 -10.50 11.03
N VAL A 72 35.90 -10.30 10.22
CA VAL A 72 36.02 -10.23 8.76
C VAL A 72 36.95 -9.09 8.33
N ALA A 73 36.84 -7.91 8.95
CA ALA A 73 37.72 -6.78 8.66
C ALA A 73 39.20 -7.12 8.99
N ALA A 74 39.47 -7.71 10.15
CA ALA A 74 40.82 -8.11 10.56
C ALA A 74 41.41 -9.19 9.63
N LEU A 75 40.62 -10.21 9.28
CA LEU A 75 41.02 -11.25 8.33
C LEU A 75 41.27 -10.67 6.93
N THR A 76 40.48 -9.68 6.51
CA THR A 76 40.70 -9.00 5.23
C THR A 76 42.06 -8.30 5.20
N VAL A 77 42.39 -7.54 6.26
CA VAL A 77 43.70 -6.88 6.38
C VAL A 77 44.83 -7.90 6.41
N LEU A 78 44.70 -8.98 7.19
CA LEU A 78 45.70 -10.05 7.25
C LEU A 78 45.92 -10.70 5.88
N THR A 79 44.84 -10.97 5.15
CA THR A 79 44.89 -11.58 3.82
C THR A 79 45.61 -10.67 2.83
N LEU A 80 45.31 -9.36 2.84
CA LEU A 80 45.94 -8.38 1.97
C LEU A 80 47.45 -8.18 2.26
N LEU A 81 47.87 -8.32 3.52
CA LEU A 81 49.28 -8.12 3.89
C LEU A 81 50.13 -9.38 3.70
N LEU A 82 49.58 -10.57 3.94
CA LEU A 82 50.37 -11.81 4.00
C LEU A 82 50.03 -12.84 2.91
N LEU A 83 48.79 -12.86 2.42
CA LEU A 83 48.29 -13.92 1.52
C LEU A 83 48.01 -13.45 0.09
N THR A 84 48.27 -12.18 -0.25
CA THR A 84 47.98 -11.63 -1.59
C THR A 84 48.57 -12.47 -2.72
N GLY A 85 49.82 -12.93 -2.59
CA GLY A 85 50.46 -13.77 -3.62
C GLY A 85 49.80 -15.14 -3.84
N LEU A 86 49.02 -15.65 -2.88
CA LEU A 86 48.26 -16.89 -3.03
C LEU A 86 46.99 -16.69 -3.86
N PHE A 87 46.38 -15.52 -3.75
CA PHE A 87 45.09 -15.21 -4.38
C PHE A 87 45.22 -14.49 -5.72
N GLU A 88 46.40 -14.03 -6.08
CA GLU A 88 46.67 -13.30 -7.33
C GLU A 88 46.32 -14.12 -8.59
N GLN A 89 46.49 -15.45 -8.55
CA GLN A 89 46.25 -16.33 -9.69
C GLN A 89 44.88 -17.02 -9.66
N LEU A 90 43.92 -16.53 -8.87
CA LEU A 90 42.59 -17.11 -8.81
C LEU A 90 41.87 -16.96 -10.16
N PRO A 91 41.36 -18.06 -10.76
CA PRO A 91 40.56 -17.98 -11.97
C PRO A 91 39.27 -17.18 -11.72
N GLU A 92 38.89 -16.33 -12.69
CA GLU A 92 37.64 -15.56 -12.66
C GLU A 92 36.41 -16.47 -12.49
N ALA A 93 36.46 -17.69 -13.02
CA ALA A 93 35.41 -18.69 -12.89
C ALA A 93 35.13 -19.06 -11.41
N THR A 94 36.16 -19.09 -10.56
CA THR A 94 36.00 -19.38 -9.13
C THR A 94 35.26 -18.24 -8.44
N LEU A 95 35.61 -16.99 -8.74
CA LEU A 95 34.93 -15.80 -8.21
C LEU A 95 33.47 -15.74 -8.67
N ALA A 96 33.22 -16.00 -9.95
CA ALA A 96 31.86 -16.06 -10.50
C ALA A 96 31.02 -17.14 -9.81
N GLY A 97 31.58 -18.32 -9.57
CA GLY A 97 30.89 -19.42 -8.86
C GLY A 97 30.43 -19.02 -7.45
N VAL A 98 31.29 -18.34 -6.69
CA VAL A 98 30.96 -17.84 -5.34
C VAL A 98 29.84 -16.79 -5.40
N VAL A 99 29.90 -15.87 -6.37
CA VAL A 99 28.85 -14.85 -6.55
C VAL A 99 27.51 -15.48 -6.92
N ILE A 100 27.49 -16.41 -7.88
CA ILE A 100 26.27 -17.10 -8.32
C ILE A 100 25.65 -17.87 -7.15
N ALA A 101 26.46 -18.61 -6.37
CA ALA A 101 25.99 -19.33 -5.20
C ALA A 101 25.30 -18.41 -4.18
N ALA A 102 25.89 -17.25 -3.89
CA ALA A 102 25.29 -16.28 -2.97
C ALA A 102 24.00 -15.64 -3.53
N VAL A 103 23.91 -15.40 -4.84
CA VAL A 103 22.71 -14.82 -5.46
C VAL A 103 21.54 -15.81 -5.46
N ILE A 104 21.80 -17.11 -5.68
CA ILE A 104 20.75 -18.15 -5.67
C ILE A 104 20.02 -18.18 -4.32
N GLU A 105 20.72 -18.01 -3.20
CA GLU A 105 20.10 -17.95 -1.86
C GLU A 105 19.23 -16.71 -1.63
N LEU A 106 19.48 -15.63 -2.38
CA LEU A 106 18.73 -14.37 -2.26
C LEU A 106 17.42 -14.40 -3.05
N VAL A 107 17.30 -15.23 -4.09
CA VAL A 107 16.10 -15.31 -4.93
C VAL A 107 14.96 -16.03 -4.17
N ASP A 108 13.98 -15.26 -3.70
CA ASP A 108 12.79 -15.81 -3.02
C ASP A 108 11.67 -16.15 -4.02
N ILE A 109 11.79 -17.32 -4.64
CA ILE A 109 10.74 -17.88 -5.53
C ILE A 109 9.41 -18.09 -4.78
N GLY A 110 9.48 -18.36 -3.46
CA GLY A 110 8.31 -18.54 -2.61
C GLY A 110 7.51 -17.26 -2.45
N ALA A 111 8.16 -16.11 -2.28
CA ALA A 111 7.54 -14.80 -2.26
C ALA A 111 6.86 -14.47 -3.59
N LEU A 112 7.51 -14.76 -4.72
CA LEU A 112 6.92 -14.52 -6.05
C LEU A 112 5.68 -15.39 -6.29
N ARG A 113 5.71 -16.67 -5.90
CA ARG A 113 4.55 -17.56 -5.94
C ARG A 113 3.44 -17.13 -4.99
N ARG A 114 3.77 -16.60 -3.81
CA ARG A 114 2.79 -16.05 -2.88
C ARG A 114 2.15 -14.79 -3.45
N LEU A 115 2.91 -13.86 -4.00
CA LEU A 115 2.38 -12.67 -4.67
C LEU A 115 1.42 -13.05 -5.81
N TYR A 116 1.77 -14.08 -6.58
CA TYR A 116 0.89 -14.64 -7.61
C TYR A 116 -0.37 -15.30 -7.03
N ARG A 117 -0.27 -16.02 -5.90
CA ARG A 117 -1.39 -16.73 -5.25
C ARG A 117 -2.27 -15.87 -4.33
N VAL A 118 -1.81 -14.71 -3.87
CA VAL A 118 -2.61 -13.74 -3.08
C VAL A 118 -3.80 -13.22 -3.92
N TRP A 119 -3.82 -13.51 -5.22
CA TRP A 119 -5.02 -13.57 -6.03
C TRP A 119 -6.00 -14.64 -5.51
N THR A 120 -6.75 -14.31 -4.46
CA THR A 120 -7.99 -15.03 -4.10
C THR A 120 -9.14 -14.41 -4.88
N GLU A 121 -10.08 -15.22 -5.39
CA GLU A 121 -11.29 -14.76 -6.09
C GLU A 121 -12.02 -13.61 -5.37
N ARG A 122 -12.01 -13.60 -4.02
CA ARG A 122 -12.56 -12.54 -3.18
C ARG A 122 -11.88 -11.16 -3.33
N LEU A 123 -10.55 -11.09 -3.47
CA LEU A 123 -9.86 -9.82 -3.72
C LEU A 123 -10.01 -9.38 -5.18
N GLY A 124 -10.19 -10.34 -6.11
CA GLY A 124 -10.51 -10.06 -7.51
C GLY A 124 -11.87 -9.39 -7.70
N ALA A 125 -12.86 -9.71 -6.84
CA ALA A 125 -14.16 -9.05 -6.83
C ALA A 125 -14.10 -7.60 -6.29
N ILE A 126 -13.28 -7.35 -5.26
CA ILE A 126 -13.18 -6.03 -4.60
C ILE A 126 -12.21 -5.08 -5.32
N TYR A 127 -11.04 -5.57 -5.74
CA TYR A 127 -9.98 -4.76 -6.38
C TYR A 127 -9.86 -4.99 -7.90
N GLY A 128 -10.69 -5.85 -8.51
CA GLY A 128 -10.72 -6.05 -9.95
C GLY A 128 -9.37 -6.41 -10.57
N ARG A 129 -9.02 -5.74 -11.68
CA ARG A 129 -7.72 -5.90 -12.37
C ARG A 129 -6.51 -5.45 -11.53
N SER A 130 -6.70 -4.71 -10.43
CA SER A 130 -5.60 -4.19 -9.61
C SER A 130 -4.84 -5.24 -8.82
N ALA A 131 -5.42 -6.42 -8.56
CA ALA A 131 -4.69 -7.53 -7.95
C ALA A 131 -3.60 -8.10 -8.89
N ARG A 132 -3.85 -8.09 -10.21
CA ARG A 132 -2.82 -8.42 -11.22
C ARG A 132 -1.79 -7.31 -11.36
N ALA A 133 -2.16 -6.09 -11.00
CA ALA A 133 -1.31 -4.93 -11.18
C ALA A 133 -0.10 -4.95 -10.24
N ASP A 134 -0.20 -5.51 -9.02
CA ASP A 134 0.97 -5.67 -8.14
C ASP A 134 1.98 -6.68 -8.70
N PHE A 135 1.49 -7.81 -9.22
CA PHE A 135 2.36 -8.80 -9.86
C PHE A 135 2.99 -8.25 -11.15
N LEU A 136 2.19 -7.58 -11.98
CA LEU A 136 2.67 -6.95 -13.20
C LEU A 136 3.64 -5.81 -12.91
N ALA A 137 3.42 -5.04 -11.84
CA ALA A 137 4.33 -4.02 -11.36
C ALA A 137 5.64 -4.60 -10.86
N ALA A 138 5.59 -5.69 -10.10
CA ALA A 138 6.79 -6.41 -9.67
C ALA A 138 7.59 -6.93 -10.88
N LEU A 139 6.91 -7.50 -11.87
CA LEU A 139 7.52 -7.97 -13.11
C LEU A 139 8.11 -6.82 -13.94
N ALA A 140 7.40 -5.69 -14.03
CA ALA A 140 7.87 -4.49 -14.73
C ALA A 140 9.06 -3.85 -14.02
N ALA A 141 9.07 -3.80 -12.69
CA ALA A 141 10.22 -3.34 -11.91
C ALA A 141 11.43 -4.27 -12.10
N MET A 142 11.22 -5.59 -12.08
CA MET A 142 12.27 -6.58 -12.34
C MET A 142 12.84 -6.44 -13.76
N ALA A 143 11.96 -6.33 -14.77
CA ALA A 143 12.38 -6.08 -16.15
C ALA A 143 13.10 -4.72 -16.28
N GLY A 144 12.64 -3.70 -15.56
CA GLY A 144 13.26 -2.39 -15.50
C GLY A 144 14.71 -2.45 -15.02
N VAL A 145 14.97 -3.18 -13.93
CA VAL A 145 16.33 -3.39 -13.41
C VAL A 145 17.19 -4.19 -14.39
N LEU A 146 16.62 -5.23 -15.02
CA LEU A 146 17.35 -6.09 -15.95
C LEU A 146 17.74 -5.39 -17.27
N LEU A 147 16.89 -4.47 -17.74
CA LEU A 147 17.06 -3.80 -19.03
C LEU A 147 17.75 -2.44 -18.94
N PHE A 148 17.57 -1.71 -17.84
CA PHE A 148 17.99 -0.31 -17.69
C PHE A 148 18.90 -0.08 -16.48
N ASP A 149 19.56 -1.11 -15.95
CA ASP A 149 20.35 -1.07 -14.71
C ASP A 149 19.53 -0.79 -13.44
N THR A 150 20.19 -0.88 -12.28
CA THR A 150 19.56 -0.82 -10.95
C THR A 150 18.88 0.52 -10.67
N LEU A 151 19.53 1.64 -11.00
CA LEU A 151 19.00 2.98 -10.68
C LEU A 151 17.71 3.31 -11.47
N PRO A 152 17.70 3.27 -12.81
CA PRO A 152 16.46 3.47 -13.56
C PRO A 152 15.39 2.42 -13.23
N GLY A 153 15.77 1.15 -13.05
CA GLY A 153 14.84 0.09 -12.65
C GLY A 153 14.14 0.36 -11.31
N LEU A 154 14.89 0.85 -10.31
CA LEU A 154 14.34 1.26 -9.01
C LEU A 154 13.34 2.41 -9.16
N LEU A 155 13.67 3.44 -9.96
CA LEU A 155 12.77 4.57 -10.19
C LEU A 155 11.47 4.14 -10.89
N ILE A 156 11.55 3.22 -11.85
CA ILE A 156 10.38 2.60 -12.49
C ILE A 156 9.53 1.89 -11.44
N GLY A 157 10.15 1.07 -10.58
CA GLY A 157 9.44 0.34 -9.52
C GLY A 157 8.71 1.28 -8.54
N ILE A 158 9.37 2.37 -8.10
CA ILE A 158 8.76 3.39 -7.24
C ILE A 158 7.60 4.08 -7.96
N GLY A 159 7.80 4.50 -9.21
CA GLY A 159 6.77 5.17 -10.00
C GLY A 159 5.53 4.31 -10.21
N ILE A 160 5.70 3.04 -10.57
CA ILE A 160 4.58 2.10 -10.72
C ILE A 160 3.89 1.88 -9.36
N SER A 161 4.64 1.73 -8.27
CA SER A 161 4.06 1.54 -6.94
C SER A 161 3.22 2.75 -6.51
N MET A 162 3.73 3.97 -6.74
CA MET A 162 2.98 5.21 -6.48
C MET A 162 1.73 5.29 -7.35
N LEU A 163 1.84 4.98 -8.65
CA LEU A 163 0.70 4.99 -9.56
C LEU A 163 -0.39 4.00 -9.13
N LEU A 164 0.00 2.80 -8.70
CA LEU A 164 -0.93 1.80 -8.19
C LEU A 164 -1.59 2.22 -6.89
N LEU A 165 -0.82 2.84 -5.98
CA LEU A 165 -1.36 3.40 -4.76
C LEU A 165 -2.40 4.47 -5.08
N VAL A 166 -2.07 5.44 -5.94
CA VAL A 166 -3.02 6.48 -6.36
C VAL A 166 -4.25 5.87 -7.01
N TYR A 167 -4.09 4.93 -7.94
CA TYR A 167 -5.21 4.27 -8.63
C TYR A 167 -6.16 3.56 -7.64
N ARG A 168 -5.61 2.81 -6.67
CA ARG A 168 -6.40 2.07 -5.67
C ARG A 168 -7.13 3.01 -4.72
N THR A 169 -6.42 4.00 -4.22
CA THR A 169 -6.91 5.05 -3.32
C THR A 169 -8.01 5.87 -3.99
N SER A 170 -7.92 6.12 -5.31
CA SER A 170 -8.92 6.85 -6.10
C SER A 170 -10.20 6.05 -6.40
N ARG A 171 -10.20 4.72 -6.21
CA ARG A 171 -11.33 3.84 -6.54
C ARG A 171 -11.71 2.94 -5.35
N PRO A 172 -12.15 3.54 -4.23
CA PRO A 172 -12.56 2.76 -3.07
C PRO A 172 -13.80 1.93 -3.37
N HIS A 173 -13.99 0.87 -2.59
CA HIS A 173 -15.20 0.07 -2.68
C HIS A 173 -16.37 0.84 -2.05
N VAL A 174 -17.41 1.05 -2.84
CA VAL A 174 -18.69 1.65 -2.42
C VAL A 174 -19.72 0.54 -2.37
N ALA A 175 -19.95 0.00 -1.17
CA ALA A 175 -20.78 -1.18 -0.96
C ALA A 175 -22.25 -0.77 -0.76
N PRO A 176 -23.19 -1.21 -1.61
CA PRO A 176 -24.62 -1.10 -1.31
C PRO A 176 -24.96 -2.01 -0.12
N LEU A 177 -25.77 -1.51 0.81
CA LEU A 177 -26.14 -2.24 2.02
C LEU A 177 -27.59 -2.71 1.98
N VAL A 178 -27.82 -3.92 2.48
CA VAL A 178 -29.14 -4.52 2.75
C VAL A 178 -29.37 -4.62 4.25
N LYS A 179 -30.64 -4.47 4.66
CA LYS A 179 -31.03 -4.58 6.06
C LYS A 179 -31.40 -6.03 6.41
N GLN A 180 -30.88 -6.53 7.52
CA GLN A 180 -31.32 -7.79 8.14
C GLN A 180 -31.48 -7.58 9.65
N GLY A 181 -32.72 -7.52 10.11
CA GLY A 181 -33.02 -7.15 11.50
C GLY A 181 -32.51 -5.75 11.82
N THR A 182 -31.52 -5.63 12.71
CA THR A 182 -30.88 -4.37 13.10
C THR A 182 -29.56 -4.09 12.37
N LEU A 183 -29.06 -5.05 11.59
CA LEU A 183 -27.77 -4.97 10.91
C LEU A 183 -27.90 -4.49 9.47
N TRP A 184 -26.89 -3.76 9.02
CA TRP A 184 -26.68 -3.39 7.62
C TRP A 184 -25.51 -4.20 7.06
N LEU A 185 -25.79 -5.03 6.08
CA LEU A 185 -24.84 -5.98 5.50
C LEU A 185 -24.56 -5.63 4.05
N ASP A 186 -23.37 -5.97 3.57
CA ASP A 186 -22.98 -5.83 2.17
C ASP A 186 -23.88 -6.70 1.29
N ALA A 187 -24.59 -6.04 0.36
CA ALA A 187 -25.58 -6.66 -0.51
C ALA A 187 -24.95 -7.62 -1.52
N ASP A 188 -23.72 -7.34 -1.98
CA ASP A 188 -23.02 -8.21 -2.94
C ASP A 188 -22.66 -9.55 -2.31
N ARG A 189 -22.59 -9.62 -0.97
CA ARG A 189 -22.31 -10.86 -0.21
C ARG A 189 -23.57 -11.60 0.24
N HIS A 190 -24.73 -10.97 0.18
CA HIS A 190 -26.01 -11.53 0.64
C HIS A 190 -27.11 -11.30 -0.41
N PRO A 191 -27.00 -11.94 -1.60
CA PRO A 191 -27.94 -11.74 -2.70
C PRO A 191 -29.35 -12.28 -2.40
N ASP A 192 -29.49 -13.08 -1.34
CA ASP A 192 -30.73 -13.64 -0.82
C ASP A 192 -31.59 -12.61 -0.06
N LEU A 193 -31.00 -11.50 0.39
CA LEU A 193 -31.71 -10.44 1.10
C LEU A 193 -32.37 -9.47 0.13
N ARG A 194 -33.63 -9.12 0.40
CA ARG A 194 -34.40 -8.18 -0.44
C ARG A 194 -33.90 -6.75 -0.23
N GLN A 195 -33.58 -6.08 -1.33
CA GLN A 195 -33.31 -4.65 -1.36
C GLN A 195 -34.62 -3.87 -1.53
N ARG A 196 -34.76 -2.76 -0.80
CA ARG A 196 -35.83 -1.79 -1.04
C ARG A 196 -35.50 -0.94 -2.28
N PRO A 197 -36.39 -0.84 -3.27
CA PRO A 197 -36.14 -0.07 -4.48
C PRO A 197 -36.16 1.46 -4.24
N ASP A 198 -36.82 1.90 -3.17
CA ASP A 198 -36.97 3.30 -2.75
C ASP A 198 -35.82 3.82 -1.88
N LEU A 199 -35.01 2.92 -1.31
CA LEU A 199 -33.89 3.25 -0.42
C LEU A 199 -32.58 2.66 -0.93
N LEU A 200 -31.59 3.53 -1.13
CA LEU A 200 -30.21 3.13 -1.32
C LEU A 200 -29.39 3.50 -0.09
N VAL A 201 -28.85 2.52 0.62
CA VAL A 201 -27.83 2.75 1.65
C VAL A 201 -26.49 2.31 1.08
N VAL A 202 -25.47 3.17 1.16
CA VAL A 202 -24.13 2.88 0.65
C VAL A 202 -23.10 3.13 1.73
N ARG A 203 -22.13 2.23 1.86
CA ARG A 203 -20.97 2.40 2.73
C ARG A 203 -19.72 2.60 1.89
N VAL A 204 -18.96 3.66 2.20
CA VAL A 204 -17.66 3.89 1.57
C VAL A 204 -16.57 3.32 2.44
N GLU A 205 -15.86 2.32 1.95
CA GLU A 205 -14.82 1.61 2.69
C GLU A 205 -13.45 2.31 2.57
N SER A 206 -13.44 3.64 2.70
CA SER A 206 -12.23 4.48 2.71
C SER A 206 -12.51 5.87 3.30
N GLY A 207 -11.45 6.59 3.64
CA GLY A 207 -11.53 8.05 3.79
C GLY A 207 -11.94 8.71 2.46
N LEU A 208 -12.55 9.89 2.55
CA LEU A 208 -12.99 10.69 1.40
C LEU A 208 -12.01 11.85 1.18
N TYR A 209 -11.52 12.01 -0.03
CA TYR A 209 -10.61 13.09 -0.39
C TYR A 209 -10.72 13.41 -1.87
N PHE A 210 -10.08 14.49 -2.31
CA PHE A 210 -10.18 14.99 -3.69
C PHE A 210 -9.97 13.89 -4.75
N ALA A 211 -9.05 12.95 -4.50
CA ALA A 211 -8.68 11.92 -5.47
C ALA A 211 -9.77 10.84 -5.68
N ASN A 212 -10.71 10.65 -4.75
CA ASN A 212 -11.72 9.60 -4.84
C ASN A 212 -13.17 10.08 -4.78
N ALA A 213 -13.41 11.35 -4.43
CA ALA A 213 -14.74 11.89 -4.24
C ALA A 213 -15.62 11.79 -5.50
N ASP A 214 -15.06 12.11 -6.67
CA ASP A 214 -15.78 11.96 -7.96
C ASP A 214 -16.19 10.51 -8.22
N HIS A 215 -15.28 9.55 -7.95
CA HIS A 215 -15.60 8.14 -8.13
C HIS A 215 -16.74 7.68 -7.21
N VAL A 216 -16.75 8.16 -5.97
CA VAL A 216 -17.84 7.87 -5.02
C VAL A 216 -19.15 8.46 -5.50
N ARG A 217 -19.16 9.74 -5.93
CA ARG A 217 -20.34 10.39 -6.52
C ARG A 217 -20.88 9.58 -7.69
N ASP A 218 -20.05 9.32 -8.69
CA ASP A 218 -20.45 8.63 -9.92
C ASP A 218 -20.98 7.21 -9.62
N ARG A 219 -20.38 6.53 -8.62
CA ARG A 219 -20.84 5.19 -8.20
C ARG A 219 -22.19 5.25 -7.49
N ILE A 220 -22.44 6.24 -6.64
CA ILE A 220 -23.73 6.44 -5.98
C ILE A 220 -24.81 6.74 -7.02
N GLU A 221 -24.54 7.64 -7.96
CA GLU A 221 -25.46 7.97 -9.05
C GLU A 221 -25.78 6.74 -9.91
N HIS A 222 -24.78 5.90 -10.22
CA HIS A 222 -24.97 4.67 -10.98
C HIS A 222 -25.79 3.61 -10.22
N LEU A 223 -25.72 3.58 -8.88
CA LEU A 223 -26.51 2.67 -8.05
C LEU A 223 -27.96 3.15 -7.88
N CYS A 224 -28.24 4.44 -8.12
CA CYS A 224 -29.60 4.96 -8.08
C CYS A 224 -30.43 4.40 -9.24
N THR A 225 -31.69 4.12 -8.96
CA THR A 225 -32.68 3.68 -9.96
C THR A 225 -33.80 4.70 -10.07
N ALA A 226 -34.67 4.57 -11.08
CA ALA A 226 -35.83 5.45 -11.24
C ALA A 226 -36.84 5.40 -10.06
N ARG A 227 -36.70 4.43 -9.15
CA ARG A 227 -37.54 4.28 -7.96
C ARG A 227 -36.88 4.79 -6.69
N THR A 228 -35.59 5.10 -6.72
CA THR A 228 -34.83 5.53 -5.55
C THR A 228 -35.34 6.89 -5.11
N ALA A 229 -35.80 6.99 -3.86
CA ALA A 229 -36.31 8.21 -3.26
C ALA A 229 -35.37 8.77 -2.18
N LEU A 230 -34.59 7.90 -1.53
CA LEU A 230 -33.61 8.28 -0.51
C LEU A 230 -32.28 7.56 -0.73
N VAL A 231 -31.19 8.31 -0.62
CA VAL A 231 -29.82 7.82 -0.55
C VAL A 231 -29.24 8.15 0.82
N VAL A 232 -28.71 7.15 1.51
CA VAL A 232 -27.99 7.31 2.78
C VAL A 232 -26.54 6.89 2.61
N LEU A 233 -25.62 7.83 2.76
CA LEU A 233 -24.20 7.56 2.87
C LEU A 233 -23.86 7.19 4.31
N ASP A 234 -23.49 5.94 4.52
CA ASP A 234 -22.96 5.43 5.77
C ASP A 234 -21.45 5.67 5.85
N ALA A 235 -21.08 6.63 6.70
CA ALA A 235 -19.70 7.10 6.87
C ALA A 235 -18.94 6.39 8.00
N GLU A 236 -19.49 5.29 8.56
CA GLU A 236 -18.85 4.53 9.65
C GLU A 236 -17.41 4.11 9.33
N THR A 237 -17.14 3.75 8.08
CA THR A 237 -15.82 3.31 7.60
C THR A 237 -15.02 4.41 6.90
N SER A 238 -15.47 5.66 6.98
CA SER A 238 -14.80 6.82 6.40
C SER A 238 -14.14 7.67 7.51
N PRO A 239 -12.88 7.38 7.88
CA PRO A 239 -12.22 7.99 9.04
C PRO A 239 -11.78 9.44 8.80
N THR A 240 -11.86 9.94 7.56
CA THR A 240 -11.45 11.30 7.20
C THR A 240 -12.27 11.81 6.02
N ILE A 241 -12.44 13.12 5.94
CA ILE A 241 -12.97 13.83 4.77
C ILE A 241 -12.20 15.14 4.58
N ASP A 242 -11.82 15.46 3.34
CA ASP A 242 -11.26 16.78 3.00
C ASP A 242 -12.32 17.74 2.44
N VAL A 243 -11.97 19.02 2.35
CA VAL A 243 -12.88 20.09 1.91
C VAL A 243 -13.35 19.87 0.46
N THR A 244 -12.50 19.30 -0.40
CA THR A 244 -12.86 19.07 -1.81
C THR A 244 -13.89 17.94 -1.92
N ALA A 245 -13.70 16.87 -1.16
CA ALA A 245 -14.67 15.79 -1.09
C ALA A 245 -16.00 16.25 -0.47
N ALA A 246 -15.96 17.12 0.54
CA ALA A 246 -17.16 17.72 1.11
C ALA A 246 -17.95 18.55 0.07
N ALA A 247 -17.27 19.33 -0.76
CA ALA A 247 -17.89 20.07 -1.86
C ALA A 247 -18.52 19.12 -2.90
N VAL A 248 -17.83 18.03 -3.27
CA VAL A 248 -18.38 17.02 -4.20
C VAL A 248 -19.63 16.33 -3.63
N LEU A 249 -19.68 16.06 -2.31
CA LEU A 249 -20.89 15.52 -1.68
C LEU A 249 -22.04 16.53 -1.65
N ALA A 250 -21.74 17.83 -1.51
CA ALA A 250 -22.73 18.89 -1.61
C ALA A 250 -23.31 18.98 -3.04
N ASP A 251 -22.45 18.91 -4.07
CA ASP A 251 -22.87 18.86 -5.47
C ASP A 251 -23.69 17.60 -5.78
N LEU A 252 -23.32 16.45 -5.19
CA LEU A 252 -24.08 15.21 -5.29
C LEU A 252 -25.49 15.37 -4.69
N ARG A 253 -25.60 15.95 -3.49
CA ARG A 253 -26.90 16.26 -2.87
C ARG A 253 -27.76 17.10 -3.82
N ASP A 254 -27.22 18.17 -4.39
CA ASP A 254 -27.99 19.05 -5.27
C ASP A 254 -28.41 18.36 -6.57
N THR A 255 -27.55 17.47 -7.07
CA THR A 255 -27.83 16.65 -8.26
C THR A 255 -28.95 15.64 -7.99
N LEU A 256 -28.90 14.94 -6.86
CA LEU A 256 -29.94 14.00 -6.43
C LEU A 256 -31.26 14.73 -6.14
N ALA A 257 -31.22 15.90 -5.50
CA ALA A 257 -32.40 16.70 -5.18
C ALA A 257 -33.15 17.16 -6.43
N ARG A 258 -32.44 17.50 -7.53
CA ARG A 258 -33.07 17.80 -8.83
C ARG A 258 -33.83 16.59 -9.41
N GLY A 259 -33.42 15.38 -9.06
CA GLY A 259 -34.12 14.13 -9.42
C GLY A 259 -35.23 13.73 -8.44
N GLY A 260 -35.51 14.54 -7.41
CA GLY A 260 -36.46 14.20 -6.35
C GLY A 260 -35.94 13.17 -5.35
N ILE A 261 -34.62 12.94 -5.33
CA ILE A 261 -33.95 11.98 -4.44
C ILE A 261 -33.34 12.74 -3.26
N GLU A 262 -33.70 12.37 -2.04
CA GLU A 262 -33.09 12.95 -0.84
C GLU A 262 -31.72 12.31 -0.56
N PHE A 263 -30.74 13.10 -0.12
CA PHE A 263 -29.41 12.62 0.26
C PHE A 263 -29.11 12.92 1.73
N ARG A 264 -28.77 11.88 2.49
CA ARG A 264 -28.47 11.94 3.93
C ARG A 264 -27.13 11.26 4.24
N ILE A 265 -26.49 11.67 5.32
CA ILE A 265 -25.26 11.06 5.84
C ILE A 265 -25.55 10.47 7.22
N ALA A 266 -25.08 9.26 7.47
CA ALA A 266 -25.19 8.57 8.76
C ALA A 266 -23.83 8.19 9.32
N ARG A 267 -23.72 8.12 10.66
CA ARG A 267 -22.54 7.62 11.38
C ARG A 267 -21.22 8.32 11.02
N SER A 268 -21.29 9.61 10.70
CA SER A 268 -20.10 10.42 10.40
C SER A 268 -19.33 10.82 11.65
N ILE A 269 -18.03 11.01 11.52
CA ILE A 269 -17.18 11.62 12.55
C ILE A 269 -17.26 13.15 12.51
N GLY A 270 -16.76 13.83 13.55
CA GLY A 270 -16.81 15.31 13.67
C GLY A 270 -16.24 16.08 12.47
N GLN A 271 -15.18 15.57 11.84
CA GLN A 271 -14.57 16.20 10.65
C GLN A 271 -15.54 16.39 9.48
N PHE A 272 -16.58 15.55 9.37
CA PHE A 272 -17.62 15.74 8.35
C PHE A 272 -18.45 16.98 8.61
N GLY A 273 -18.80 17.27 9.87
CA GLY A 273 -19.51 18.50 10.21
C GLY A 273 -18.69 19.74 9.86
N ASP A 274 -17.40 19.73 10.22
CA ASP A 274 -16.48 20.84 9.96
C ASP A 274 -16.26 21.07 8.45
N ALA A 275 -15.98 20.00 7.70
CA ALA A 275 -15.71 20.08 6.26
C ALA A 275 -16.97 20.42 5.45
N LEU A 276 -18.14 19.85 5.80
CA LEU A 276 -19.40 20.16 5.14
C LEU A 276 -19.87 21.59 5.48
N GLY A 277 -19.69 22.05 6.71
CA GLY A 277 -20.04 23.42 7.10
C GLY A 277 -19.23 24.48 6.34
N ALA A 278 -17.97 24.19 6.01
CA ALA A 278 -17.13 25.07 5.20
C ALA A 278 -17.46 25.03 3.70
N ALA A 279 -18.08 23.96 3.21
CA ALA A 279 -18.40 23.75 1.79
C ALA A 279 -19.85 24.11 1.41
N GLN A 280 -20.66 24.60 2.36
CA GLN A 280 -22.10 24.82 2.17
C GLN A 280 -22.44 26.24 1.69
N ASP A 281 -22.68 26.38 0.39
CA ASP A 281 -23.51 27.44 -0.21
C ASP A 281 -24.89 26.84 -0.57
N GLY A 282 -25.72 26.43 0.40
CA GLY A 282 -27.03 25.80 0.11
C GLY A 282 -27.72 25.08 1.27
N THR A 283 -28.70 24.23 0.94
CA THR A 283 -29.45 23.42 1.93
C THR A 283 -28.51 22.43 2.64
N PRO A 284 -28.45 22.41 3.97
CA PRO A 284 -27.53 21.54 4.69
C PRO A 284 -27.83 20.06 4.42
N ILE A 285 -26.79 19.23 4.30
CA ILE A 285 -26.96 17.78 4.21
C ILE A 285 -27.41 17.27 5.58
N GLY A 286 -28.47 16.46 5.63
CA GLY A 286 -28.94 15.86 6.87
C GLY A 286 -27.93 14.85 7.41
N VAL A 287 -27.41 15.09 8.61
CA VAL A 287 -26.45 14.20 9.30
C VAL A 287 -27.15 13.50 10.46
N TYR A 288 -27.04 12.18 10.53
CA TYR A 288 -27.74 11.34 11.48
C TYR A 288 -26.77 10.44 12.27
N PRO A 289 -27.06 10.15 13.56
CA PRO A 289 -26.20 9.32 14.38
C PRO A 289 -26.20 7.84 13.97
N THR A 290 -27.26 7.37 13.30
CA THR A 290 -27.38 5.98 12.82
C THR A 290 -28.09 5.94 11.46
N VAL A 291 -27.85 4.88 10.68
CA VAL A 291 -28.58 4.64 9.44
C VAL A 291 -30.08 4.47 9.71
N ALA A 292 -30.46 3.83 10.83
CA ALA A 292 -31.85 3.66 11.23
C ALA A 292 -32.56 5.02 11.45
N ALA A 293 -31.90 5.98 12.09
CA ALA A 293 -32.42 7.33 12.25
C ALA A 293 -32.53 8.07 10.90
N ALA A 294 -31.55 7.86 10.01
CA ALA A 294 -31.57 8.46 8.68
C ALA A 294 -32.72 7.96 7.79
N VAL A 295 -33.28 6.77 8.04
CA VAL A 295 -34.36 6.19 7.22
C VAL A 295 -35.72 6.19 7.92
N ALA A 296 -35.83 6.78 9.12
CA ALA A 296 -37.02 6.67 9.98
C ALA A 296 -38.29 7.26 9.36
N ASP A 297 -38.16 8.27 8.49
CA ASP A 297 -39.30 8.96 7.86
C ASP A 297 -39.85 8.22 6.64
N LEU A 298 -39.13 7.21 6.13
CA LEU A 298 -39.64 6.38 5.04
C LEU A 298 -40.69 5.42 5.59
N PRO A 299 -41.81 5.20 4.87
CA PRO A 299 -42.77 4.18 5.26
C PRO A 299 -42.05 2.84 5.45
N GLY A 300 -42.38 2.14 6.54
CA GLY A 300 -41.80 0.85 6.85
C GLY A 300 -42.00 -0.13 5.70
N GLU A 301 -41.11 -1.13 5.58
CA GLU A 301 -41.38 -2.30 4.74
C GLU A 301 -42.75 -2.84 5.15
N GLY A 302 -43.75 -2.70 4.28
CA GLY A 302 -45.15 -2.89 4.63
C GLY A 302 -45.41 -4.25 5.31
N SER A 303 -46.14 -4.19 6.42
CA SER A 303 -47.12 -5.21 6.81
C SER A 303 -48.24 -5.31 5.78
#